data_AF-A0AA35WAE6-F1
#
_entry.id   AF-A0AA35WAE6-F1
#
_cell.length_a   1.000
_cell.length_b   1.000
_cell.length_c   1.000
_cell.angle_alpha   90.00
_cell.angle_beta   90.00
_cell.angle_gamma   90.00
#
_symmetry.space_group_name_H-M   'P 1'
#
loop_
_entity.id
_entity.type
_entity.pdbx_description
1 polymer ?
#
loop_
_entity_poly.entity_id
_entity_poly.type
_entity_poly.pdbx_seq_one_letter_code
_entity_poly.pdbx_strand_id
1 'polypeptide(L)'
;MKVSPMATLQRRWEAALDGIKSAELEYAIGNLSEEDYRWLRRQYMREAAVVMRSMELEHEEEEALLTRIEAESERVRARVLGDDQAAG
;
A
#
# COMPACT_ATOMS: atom_id res chain seq x y z
N MET A 1 20.21 -5.91 2.23
CA MET A 1 19.26 -4.80 2.49
C MET A 1 17.85 -5.37 2.33
N LYS A 2 17.00 -5.37 3.36
CA LYS A 2 15.60 -5.81 3.22
C LYS A 2 14.81 -4.69 2.54
N VAL A 3 14.04 -5.01 1.51
CA VAL A 3 13.13 -4.07 0.85
C VAL A 3 11.89 -3.91 1.74
N SER A 4 11.41 -2.67 1.92
CA SER A 4 10.17 -2.42 2.68
C SER A 4 8.94 -3.02 1.97
N PRO A 5 7.92 -3.50 2.70
CA PRO A 5 6.64 -3.92 2.12
C PRO A 5 6.03 -2.87 1.18
N MET A 6 5.91 -1.62 1.63
CA MET A 6 5.44 -0.50 0.80
C MET A 6 6.26 -0.32 -0.48
N ALA A 7 7.60 -0.38 -0.39
CA ALA A 7 8.47 -0.27 -1.56
C ALA A 7 8.27 -1.43 -2.56
N THR A 8 7.89 -2.60 -2.08
CA THR A 8 7.55 -3.75 -2.93
C THR A 8 6.19 -3.55 -3.62
N LEU A 9 5.20 -3.03 -2.88
CA LEU A 9 3.89 -2.69 -3.45
C LEU A 9 4.04 -1.60 -4.52
N GLN A 10 4.83 -0.56 -4.27
CA GLN A 10 5.07 0.53 -5.23
C GLN A 10 5.70 0.02 -6.53
N ARG A 11 6.70 -0.86 -6.45
CA ARG A 11 7.27 -1.48 -7.66
C ARG A 11 6.26 -2.31 -8.44
N ARG A 12 5.37 -3.01 -7.75
CA ARG A 12 4.30 -3.79 -8.41
C ARG A 12 3.26 -2.88 -9.06
N TRP A 13 2.96 -1.73 -8.44
CA TRP A 13 2.11 -0.70 -9.04
C TRP A 13 2.72 -0.15 -10.34
N GLU A 14 4.00 0.23 -10.30
CA GLU A 14 4.74 0.72 -11.46
C GLU A 14 4.76 -0.32 -12.59
N ALA A 15 5.04 -1.58 -12.27
CA ALA A 15 5.04 -2.67 -13.24
C ALA A 15 3.67 -2.90 -13.89
N ALA A 16 2.57 -2.87 -13.11
CA ALA A 16 1.23 -3.00 -13.65
C ALA A 16 0.88 -1.82 -14.58
N LEU A 17 1.26 -0.60 -14.20
CA LEU A 17 1.04 0.60 -15.01
C LEU A 17 1.82 0.55 -16.34
N ASP A 18 3.07 0.11 -16.30
CA ASP A 18 3.90 -0.06 -17.50
C ASP A 18 3.36 -1.17 -18.40
N GLY A 19 2.83 -2.25 -17.81
CA GLY A 19 2.10 -3.30 -18.54
C GLY A 19 0.88 -2.76 -19.30
N ILE A 20 0.07 -1.91 -18.66
CA ILE A 20 -1.07 -1.24 -19.34
C ILE A 20 -0.56 -0.39 -20.50
N LYS A 21 0.40 0.49 -20.28
CA LYS A 21 0.95 1.36 -21.34
C LYS A 21 1.50 0.56 -22.51
N SER A 22 2.18 -0.54 -22.23
CA SER A 22 2.75 -1.42 -23.24
C SER A 22 1.66 -2.11 -24.05
N ALA A 23 0.62 -2.64 -23.39
CA ALA A 23 -0.52 -3.26 -24.08
C ALA A 23 -1.27 -2.25 -24.98
N GLU A 24 -1.47 -1.02 -24.51
CA GLU A 24 -2.08 0.06 -25.32
C GLU A 24 -1.22 0.39 -26.56
N LEU A 25 0.10 0.48 -26.39
CA LEU A 25 1.04 0.76 -27.49
C LEU A 25 1.04 -0.36 -28.53
N GLU A 26 1.23 -1.61 -28.09
CA GLU A 26 1.31 -2.78 -28.97
C GLU A 26 0.00 -3.00 -29.73
N TYR A 27 -1.15 -2.71 -29.11
CA TYR A 27 -2.43 -2.71 -29.81
C TYR A 27 -2.53 -1.57 -30.84
N ALA A 28 -2.15 -0.35 -30.47
CA ALA A 28 -2.22 0.81 -31.36
C ALA A 28 -1.34 0.67 -32.61
N ILE A 29 -0.23 -0.05 -32.54
CA ILE A 29 0.65 -0.32 -33.69
C ILE A 29 0.30 -1.63 -34.43
N GLY A 30 -0.75 -2.34 -34.01
CA GLY A 30 -1.27 -3.54 -34.68
C GLY A 30 -0.52 -4.83 -34.37
N ASN A 31 0.33 -4.85 -33.34
CA ASN A 31 1.08 -6.04 -32.92
C ASN A 31 0.26 -6.97 -32.01
N LEU A 32 -0.80 -6.47 -31.37
CA LEU A 32 -1.74 -7.27 -30.58
C LEU A 32 -3.09 -7.41 -31.28
N SER A 33 -3.65 -8.63 -31.23
CA SER A 33 -5.07 -8.81 -31.54
C SER A 33 -5.94 -8.10 -30.51
N GLU A 34 -7.16 -7.76 -30.89
CA GLU A 34 -8.11 -7.13 -29.95
C GLU A 34 -8.42 -8.05 -28.75
N GLU A 35 -8.47 -9.37 -28.97
CA GLU A 35 -8.70 -10.34 -27.90
C GLU A 35 -7.54 -10.35 -26.88
N ASP A 36 -6.31 -10.43 -27.38
CA ASP A 36 -5.10 -10.43 -26.55
C ASP A 36 -4.94 -9.10 -25.81
N TYR A 37 -5.15 -7.97 -26.49
CA TYR A 37 -5.15 -6.64 -25.88
C TYR A 37 -6.17 -6.55 -24.75
N ARG A 38 -7.42 -6.95 -24.99
CA ARG A 38 -8.48 -6.90 -23.97
C ARG A 38 -8.14 -7.80 -22.78
N TRP A 39 -7.52 -8.96 -23.02
CA TRP A 39 -7.08 -9.86 -21.96
C TRP A 39 -5.94 -9.25 -21.13
N LEU A 40 -4.86 -8.79 -21.77
CA LEU A 40 -3.71 -8.15 -21.12
C LEU A 40 -4.13 -6.93 -20.31
N ARG A 41 -4.92 -6.04 -20.91
CA ARG A 41 -5.44 -4.84 -20.25
C ARG A 41 -6.22 -5.19 -18.98
N ARG A 42 -7.11 -6.20 -19.05
CA ARG A 42 -7.85 -6.68 -17.86
C ARG A 42 -6.94 -7.27 -16.79
N GLN A 43 -5.91 -8.01 -17.18
CA GLN A 43 -4.95 -8.58 -16.23
C GLN A 43 -4.24 -7.47 -15.45
N TYR A 44 -3.63 -6.51 -16.15
CA TYR A 44 -2.89 -5.43 -15.50
C TYR A 44 -3.78 -4.50 -14.67
N MET A 45 -5.01 -4.22 -15.13
CA MET A 45 -5.99 -3.48 -14.32
C MET A 45 -6.34 -4.22 -13.03
N ARG A 46 -6.47 -5.55 -13.08
CA ARG A 46 -6.73 -6.37 -11.90
C ARG A 46 -5.55 -6.35 -10.94
N GLU A 47 -4.33 -6.46 -11.46
CA GLU A 47 -3.11 -6.36 -10.65
C GLU A 47 -2.98 -5.00 -9.96
N ALA A 48 -3.21 -3.92 -10.70
CA ALA A 48 -3.23 -2.57 -10.16
C ALA A 48 -4.25 -2.41 -9.03
N ALA A 49 -5.48 -2.93 -9.21
CA ALA A 49 -6.52 -2.91 -8.18
C ALA A 49 -6.14 -3.68 -6.92
N VAL A 50 -5.50 -4.85 -7.08
CA VAL A 50 -5.00 -5.64 -5.94
C VAL A 50 -3.92 -4.88 -5.18
N VAL A 51 -2.96 -4.27 -5.89
CA VAL A 51 -1.88 -3.50 -5.27
C VAL A 51 -2.41 -2.29 -4.51
N MET A 52 -3.35 -1.54 -5.08
CA MET A 52 -3.98 -0.40 -4.40
C MET A 52 -4.63 -0.81 -3.08
N ARG A 53 -5.42 -1.91 -3.10
CA ARG A 53 -6.04 -2.43 -1.88
C ARG A 53 -5.02 -2.87 -0.84
N SER A 54 -3.90 -3.46 -1.27
CA SER A 54 -2.83 -3.85 -0.35
C SER A 54 -2.14 -2.64 0.29
N MET A 55 -1.95 -1.54 -0.45
CA MET A 55 -1.40 -0.30 0.10
C MET A 55 -2.34 0.35 1.12
N GLU A 56 -3.65 0.36 0.83
CA GLU A 56 -4.68 0.86 1.75
C GLU A 56 -4.68 0.07 3.07
N LEU A 57 -4.64 -1.27 3.00
CA LEU A 57 -4.56 -2.12 4.18
C LEU A 57 -3.28 -1.88 5.00
N GLU A 58 -2.11 -1.73 4.35
CA GLU A 58 -0.86 -1.42 5.07
C GLU A 58 -0.98 -0.07 5.81
N HIS A 59 -1.59 0.93 5.18
CA HIS A 59 -1.80 2.24 5.80
C HIS A 59 -2.76 2.15 7.01
N GLU A 60 -3.87 1.42 6.89
CA GLU A 60 -4.78 1.17 8.02
C GLU A 60 -4.08 0.48 9.19
N GLU A 61 -3.22 -0.49 8.92
CA GLU A 61 -2.41 -1.19 9.94
C GLU A 61 -1.42 -0.24 10.63
N GLU A 62 -0.75 0.64 9.87
CA GLU A 62 0.17 1.65 10.40
C GLU A 62 -0.55 2.62 11.36
N GLU A 63 -1.68 3.17 10.94
CA GLU A 63 -2.50 4.08 11.76
C GLU A 63 -2.99 3.43 13.05
N ALA A 64 -3.40 2.16 12.99
CA ALA A 64 -3.82 1.40 14.16
C ALA A 64 -2.66 1.21 15.17
N LEU A 65 -1.44 0.98 14.68
CA LEU A 65 -0.26 0.87 15.53
C LEU A 65 0.12 2.22 16.16
N LEU A 66 0.06 3.32 15.40
CA LEU A 66 0.32 4.66 15.90
C LEU A 66 -0.67 5.05 17.01
N THR A 67 -1.97 4.82 16.78
CA THR A 67 -3.03 5.04 17.77
C THR A 67 -2.74 4.28 19.07
N ARG A 68 -2.27 3.04 18.96
CA ARG A 68 -1.89 2.23 20.14
C ARG A 68 -0.68 2.80 20.86
N ILE A 69 0.35 3.26 20.14
CA ILE A 69 1.53 3.90 20.73
C ILE A 69 1.14 5.17 21.49
N GLU A 70 0.25 5.98 20.92
CA GLU A 70 -0.25 7.20 21.56
C GLU A 70 -0.98 6.88 22.87
N ALA A 71 -1.91 5.92 22.84
CA ALA A 71 -2.65 5.50 24.03
C ALA A 71 -1.73 4.96 25.14
N GLU A 72 -0.73 4.13 24.81
CA GLU A 72 0.23 3.64 25.80
C GLU A 72 1.12 4.77 26.34
N SER A 73 1.53 5.72 25.49
CA SER A 73 2.31 6.88 25.90
C SER A 73 1.53 7.78 26.87
N GLU A 74 0.23 7.96 26.64
CA GLU A 74 -0.67 8.67 27.55
C GLU A 74 -0.78 7.97 28.90
N ARG A 75 -0.95 6.63 28.92
CA ARG A 75 -0.99 5.86 30.17
C ARG A 75 0.31 5.99 30.96
N VAL A 76 1.46 5.92 30.28
CA VAL A 76 2.76 6.11 30.93
C VAL A 76 2.87 7.50 31.54
N ARG A 77 2.49 8.56 30.80
CA ARG A 77 2.47 9.94 31.32
C ARG A 77 1.54 10.09 32.52
N ALA A 78 0.33 9.55 32.44
CA ALA A 78 -0.65 9.59 33.52
C ALA A 78 -0.14 8.88 34.79
N ARG A 79 0.55 7.74 34.65
CA ARG A 79 1.15 7.04 35.79
C ARG A 79 2.28 7.86 36.43
N VAL A 80 3.20 8.37 35.63
CA VAL A 80 4.33 9.18 36.12
C VAL A 80 3.83 10.44 36.84
N LEU A 81 2.84 11.14 36.28
CA LEU A 81 2.27 12.35 36.88
C LEU A 81 1.31 12.07 38.05
N GLY A 82 0.69 10.88 38.09
CA GLY A 82 -0.20 10.44 39.16
C GLY A 82 0.55 9.99 40.41
N ASP A 83 1.71 9.35 40.25
CA ASP A 83 2.58 8.95 41.37
C ASP A 83 3.19 10.17 42.10
N ASP A 84 3.37 11.31 41.41
CA ASP A 84 3.87 12.55 42.00
C ASP A 84 2.85 13.25 42.94
N GLN A 85 1.54 12.99 42.81
CA GLN A 85 0.52 13.58 43.70
C GLN A 85 0.23 12.76 44.97
N ALA A 86 0.71 11.52 45.04
CA ALA A 86 0.53 10.67 46.23
C ALA A 86 1.66 10.81 47.28
N ALA A 87 2.72 11.55 46.95
CA ALA A 87 3.90 11.74 47.81
C ALA A 87 3.99 13.12 48.49
N GLY A 88 2.94 13.95 48.39
CA GLY A 88 2.86 15.30 48.98
C GLY A 88 2.03 15.39 50.25
#